data_AF-A0A963BVY3-F1
#
_entry.id   AF-A0A963BVY3-F1
#
_cell.length_a   1.000
_cell.length_b   1.000
_cell.length_c   1.000
_cell.angle_alpha   90.00
_cell.angle_beta   90.00
_cell.angle_gamma   90.00
#
_symmetry.space_group_name_H-M   'P 1'
#
loop_
_entity.id
_entity.type
_entity.pdbx_description
1 polymer ?
#
loop_
_entity_poly.entity_id
_entity_poly.type
_entity_poly.pdbx_seq_one_letter_code
_entity_poly.pdbx_strand_id
1 'polypeptide(L)'
;MSQIIPFPIPDHSGHDYDGDADAILAAVPQKDREKLRFELIRTIDGYGAHFTQWTLDFPPDCDERLRKQIYDIAHEEHRRKVLMLKDIMLLKARVLVAEYFDRR
;
A
#
# COMPACT_ATOMS: atom_id res chain seq x y z
N MET A 1 21.68 2.50 -16.20
CA MET A 1 21.54 3.79 -15.47
C MET A 1 20.53 3.57 -14.36
N SER A 2 20.85 3.88 -13.11
CA SER A 2 19.93 3.68 -11.97
C SER A 2 18.97 4.86 -11.83
N GLN A 3 17.67 4.64 -12.03
CA GLN A 3 16.64 5.63 -11.70
C GLN A 3 16.35 5.60 -10.19
N ILE A 4 16.44 6.76 -9.54
CA ILE A 4 16.06 6.93 -8.14
C ILE A 4 14.55 7.20 -8.11
N ILE A 5 13.79 6.33 -7.44
CA ILE A 5 12.35 6.50 -7.27
C ILE A 5 12.11 7.21 -5.91
N PRO A 6 11.64 8.47 -5.90
CA PRO A 6 11.34 9.15 -4.65
C PRO A 6 10.11 8.51 -3.98
N PHE A 7 10.20 8.32 -2.66
CA PHE A 7 9.04 7.97 -1.83
C PHE A 7 8.07 9.16 -1.76
N PRO A 8 6.75 8.94 -1.87
CA PRO A 8 5.78 10.02 -1.74
C PRO A 8 5.76 10.57 -0.30
N ILE A 9 5.79 11.90 -0.19
CA ILE A 9 5.52 12.63 1.07
C ILE A 9 4.03 12.99 1.02
N PRO A 10 3.20 12.65 2.02
CA PRO A 10 1.78 12.77 1.79
C PRO A 10 1.04 13.79 2.66
N ASP A 11 0.24 14.61 1.97
CA ASP A 11 -1.11 14.96 2.39
C ASP A 11 -2.07 13.95 1.71
N HIS A 12 -2.73 13.10 2.51
CA HIS A 12 -3.41 11.88 2.04
C HIS A 12 -4.93 12.01 1.87
N SER A 13 -5.53 13.17 2.12
CA SER A 13 -6.98 13.33 2.00
C SER A 13 -7.41 13.34 0.52
N GLY A 14 -8.13 12.29 0.09
CA GLY A 14 -8.74 12.22 -1.24
C GLY A 14 -7.86 11.66 -2.36
N HIS A 15 -6.71 11.06 -2.04
CA HIS A 15 -5.81 10.49 -3.04
C HIS A 15 -6.37 9.19 -3.64
N ASP A 16 -6.53 9.16 -4.96
CA ASP A 16 -7.04 8.01 -5.72
C ASP A 16 -5.90 7.08 -6.16
N TYR A 17 -5.50 6.19 -5.25
CA TYR A 17 -4.42 5.24 -5.48
C TYR A 17 -4.73 4.21 -6.57
N ASP A 18 -6.00 3.87 -6.75
CA ASP A 18 -6.42 2.93 -7.79
C ASP A 18 -6.30 3.59 -9.17
N GLY A 19 -6.74 4.86 -9.27
CA GLY A 19 -6.55 5.70 -10.45
C GLY A 19 -5.07 5.89 -10.81
N ASP A 20 -4.21 6.14 -9.82
CA ASP A 20 -2.77 6.27 -10.05
C ASP A 20 -2.11 4.98 -10.51
N ALA A 21 -2.49 3.84 -9.92
CA ALA A 21 -2.01 2.53 -10.37
C ALA A 21 -2.44 2.25 -11.81
N ASP A 22 -3.69 2.55 -12.17
CA ASP A 22 -4.20 2.39 -13.52
C ASP A 22 -3.50 3.34 -14.52
N ALA A 23 -3.18 4.57 -14.12
CA ALA A 23 -2.40 5.51 -14.91
C ALA A 23 -0.97 5.03 -15.15
N ILE A 24 -0.30 4.45 -14.14
CA ILE A 24 1.03 3.86 -14.28
C ILE A 24 1.00 2.69 -15.27
N LEU A 25 0.02 1.79 -15.13
CA LEU A 25 -0.14 0.64 -16.02
C LEU A 25 -0.57 1.03 -17.45
N ALA A 26 -1.10 2.24 -17.65
CA ALA A 26 -1.51 2.73 -18.97
C ALA A 26 -0.35 2.85 -19.97
N ALA A 27 0.89 2.99 -19.49
CA ALA A 27 2.09 2.99 -20.32
C ALA A 27 2.30 1.66 -21.08
N VAL A 28 1.73 0.56 -20.57
CA VAL A 28 1.86 -0.79 -21.16
C VAL A 28 0.75 -1.03 -22.20
N PRO A 29 1.06 -1.67 -23.34
CA PRO A 29 0.06 -2.07 -24.32
C PRO A 29 -1.10 -2.86 -23.69
N GLN A 30 -2.32 -2.60 -24.15
CA GLN A 30 -3.55 -3.16 -23.56
C GLN A 30 -3.51 -4.70 -23.44
N LYS A 31 -2.88 -5.39 -24.40
CA LYS A 31 -2.73 -6.85 -24.43
C LYS A 31 -2.03 -7.42 -23.20
N ASP A 32 -1.08 -6.68 -22.62
CA ASP A 32 -0.25 -7.15 -21.49
C ASP A 32 -0.64 -6.49 -20.15
N ARG A 33 -1.51 -5.48 -20.19
CA ARG A 33 -1.89 -4.67 -19.01
C ARG A 33 -2.63 -5.49 -17.95
N GLU A 34 -3.56 -6.35 -18.36
CA GLU A 34 -4.31 -7.20 -17.42
C GLU A 34 -3.40 -8.17 -16.66
N LYS A 35 -2.36 -8.68 -17.33
CA LYS A 35 -1.38 -9.57 -16.71
C LYS A 35 -0.61 -8.84 -15.61
N LEU A 36 -0.13 -7.62 -15.87
CA LEU A 36 0.58 -6.82 -14.87
C LEU A 36 -0.35 -6.37 -13.73
N ARG A 37 -1.62 -6.06 -14.03
CA ARG A 37 -2.64 -5.76 -13.01
C ARG A 37 -2.86 -6.94 -12.08
N PHE A 38 -2.98 -8.15 -12.63
CA PHE A 38 -3.11 -9.36 -11.82
C PHE A 38 -1.88 -9.61 -10.95
N GLU A 39 -0.68 -9.42 -11.51
CA GLU A 39 0.57 -9.56 -10.74
C GLU A 39 0.68 -8.55 -9.60
N LEU A 40 0.25 -7.30 -9.84
CA LEU A 40 0.16 -6.26 -8.82
C LEU A 40 -0.79 -6.67 -7.69
N ILE A 41 -2.04 -7.03 -8.02
CA ILE A 41 -3.05 -7.46 -7.04
C ILE A 41 -2.53 -8.64 -6.22
N ARG A 42 -2.01 -9.68 -6.88
CA ARG A 42 -1.47 -10.87 -6.21
C ARG A 42 -0.34 -10.52 -5.23
N THR A 43 0.50 -9.55 -5.58
CA THR A 43 1.60 -9.09 -4.72
C THR A 43 1.05 -8.38 -3.49
N ILE A 44 0.06 -7.50 -3.66
CA ILE A 44 -0.57 -6.75 -2.57
C ILE A 44 -1.40 -7.64 -1.65
N ASP A 45 -2.16 -8.58 -2.19
CA ASP A 45 -2.91 -9.57 -1.41
C ASP A 45 -1.98 -10.42 -0.54
N GLY A 46 -0.78 -10.74 -1.04
CA GLY A 46 0.26 -11.42 -0.27
C GLY A 46 0.74 -10.63 0.96
N TYR A 47 0.68 -9.29 0.90
CA TYR A 47 0.96 -8.42 2.04
C TYR A 47 -0.26 -8.21 2.94
N GLY A 48 -1.48 -8.41 2.45
CA GLY A 48 -2.72 -8.08 3.17
C GLY A 48 -2.77 -8.61 4.60
N ALA A 49 -2.31 -9.83 4.86
CA ALA A 49 -2.27 -10.40 6.21
C ALA A 49 -1.36 -9.63 7.17
N HIS A 50 -0.21 -9.13 6.70
CA HIS A 50 0.73 -8.36 7.51
C HIS A 50 0.22 -6.97 7.92
N PHE A 51 -0.71 -6.42 7.15
CA PHE A 51 -1.26 -5.08 7.38
C PHE A 51 -2.64 -5.09 8.06
N THR A 52 -3.34 -6.24 8.05
CA THR A 52 -4.69 -6.40 8.62
C THR A 52 -4.74 -7.14 9.95
N GLN A 53 -3.66 -7.81 10.36
CA GLN A 53 -3.58 -8.51 11.65
C GLN A 53 -2.93 -7.63 12.73
N TRP A 54 -3.60 -7.58 13.88
CA TRP A 54 -3.19 -6.81 15.05
C TRP A 54 -3.85 -7.40 16.29
N THR A 55 -3.04 -7.57 17.34
CA THR A 55 -3.48 -7.98 18.68
C THR A 55 -3.20 -6.83 19.63
N LEU A 56 -4.13 -6.62 20.56
CA LEU A 56 -4.04 -5.56 21.55
C LEU A 56 -4.31 -6.19 22.91
N ASP A 57 -3.27 -6.31 23.71
CA ASP A 57 -3.37 -6.87 25.06
C ASP A 57 -3.55 -5.74 26.06
N PHE A 58 -4.63 -5.79 26.83
CA PHE A 58 -4.90 -4.84 27.89
C PHE A 58 -4.57 -5.44 29.25
N PRO A 59 -3.90 -4.70 30.15
CA PRO A 59 -3.79 -5.10 31.55
C PRO A 59 -5.18 -5.30 32.18
N PRO A 60 -5.34 -6.26 33.11
CA PRO A 60 -6.63 -6.55 33.75
C PRO A 60 -7.19 -5.34 34.52
N ASP A 61 -6.33 -4.48 35.05
CA ASP A 61 -6.70 -3.28 35.83
C ASP A 61 -6.72 -1.98 34.99
N CYS A 62 -6.82 -2.10 33.66
CA CYS A 62 -6.77 -0.93 32.77
C CYS A 62 -8.07 -0.11 32.86
N ASP A 63 -7.94 1.15 33.30
CA ASP A 63 -9.02 2.14 33.31
C ASP A 63 -9.60 2.40 31.90
N GLU A 64 -10.88 2.73 31.83
CA GLU A 64 -11.63 2.93 30.58
C GLU A 64 -11.03 4.06 29.74
N ARG A 65 -10.55 5.12 30.39
CA ARG A 65 -9.85 6.24 29.73
C ARG A 65 -8.57 5.78 29.04
N LEU A 66 -7.78 4.92 29.69
CA LEU A 66 -6.54 4.38 29.13
C LEU A 66 -6.82 3.42 27.99
N ARG A 67 -7.86 2.57 28.11
CA ARG A 67 -8.34 1.72 27.01
C ARG A 67 -8.67 2.51 25.75
N LYS A 68 -9.41 3.61 25.91
CA LYS A 68 -9.77 4.49 24.79
C LYS A 68 -8.52 5.08 24.11
N GLN A 69 -7.56 5.58 24.89
CA GLN A 69 -6.32 6.14 24.34
C GLN A 69 -5.51 5.09 23.56
N ILE A 70 -5.36 3.89 24.10
CA ILE A 70 -4.67 2.80 23.43
C ILE A 70 -5.40 2.42 22.13
N TYR A 71 -6.73 2.36 22.16
CA TYR A 71 -7.56 2.08 20.99
C TYR A 71 -7.39 3.14 19.89
N ASP A 72 -7.42 4.42 20.26
CA ASP A 72 -7.24 5.54 19.34
C ASP A 72 -5.85 5.49 18.67
N ILE A 73 -4.79 5.25 19.46
CA ILE A 73 -3.42 5.09 18.95
C ILE A 73 -3.33 3.90 18.00
N ALA A 74 -3.92 2.76 18.37
CA ALA A 74 -3.90 1.58 17.53
C ALA A 74 -4.61 1.82 16.18
N HIS A 75 -5.71 2.60 16.18
CA HIS A 75 -6.41 3.00 14.96
C HIS A 75 -5.58 3.95 14.09
N GLU A 76 -4.87 4.91 14.68
CA GLU A 76 -3.96 5.78 13.95
C GLU A 76 -2.83 4.99 13.29
N GLU A 77 -2.20 4.08 14.03
CA GLU A 77 -1.14 3.23 13.50
C GLU A 77 -1.65 2.30 12.38
N HIS A 78 -2.83 1.70 12.55
CA HIS A 78 -3.46 0.92 11.49
C HIS A 78 -3.69 1.77 10.23
N ARG A 79 -4.18 3.01 10.38
CA ARG A 79 -4.36 3.93 9.26
C ARG A 79 -3.03 4.24 8.55
N ARG A 80 -1.96 4.51 9.30
CA ARG A 80 -0.61 4.74 8.74
C ARG A 80 -0.10 3.52 7.98
N LYS A 81 -0.27 2.32 8.53
CA LYS A 81 0.09 1.06 7.87
C LYS A 81 -0.65 0.85 6.54
N VAL A 82 -1.95 1.11 6.51
CA VAL A 82 -2.74 1.01 5.28
C VAL A 82 -2.26 2.00 4.21
N LEU A 83 -1.92 3.23 4.60
CA LEU A 83 -1.38 4.23 3.68
C LEU A 83 -0.02 3.78 3.10
N MET A 84 0.87 3.27 3.95
CA MET A 84 2.14 2.69 3.51
C MET A 84 1.95 1.53 2.51
N LEU A 85 0.95 0.67 2.72
CA LEU A 85 0.64 -0.41 1.78
C LEU A 85 0.23 0.15 0.40
N LYS A 86 -0.53 1.25 0.37
CA LYS A 86 -0.91 1.91 -0.88
C LYS A 86 0.28 2.55 -1.60
N ASP A 87 1.21 3.14 -0.86
CA ASP A 87 2.46 3.66 -1.45
C ASP A 87 3.31 2.52 -2.04
N ILE A 88 3.40 1.39 -1.34
CA ILE A 88 4.07 0.17 -1.83
C ILE A 88 3.39 -0.33 -3.11
N MET A 89 2.07 -0.29 -3.19
CA MET A 89 1.32 -0.64 -4.41
C MET A 89 1.73 0.23 -5.60
N LEU A 90 1.76 1.55 -5.44
CA LEU A 90 2.19 2.46 -6.51
C LEU A 90 3.64 2.22 -6.91
N LEU A 91 4.52 1.99 -5.95
CA LEU A 91 5.92 1.67 -6.22
C LEU A 91 6.04 0.35 -7.01
N LYS A 92 5.31 -0.69 -6.60
CA LYS A 92 5.33 -1.98 -7.29
C LYS A 92 4.78 -1.86 -8.71
N ALA A 93 3.74 -1.07 -8.93
CA ALA A 93 3.23 -0.79 -10.28
C ALA A 93 4.32 -0.17 -11.17
N ARG A 94 5.07 0.82 -10.67
CA ARG A 94 6.19 1.43 -11.42
C ARG A 94 7.28 0.43 -11.74
N VAL A 95 7.65 -0.42 -10.78
CA VAL A 95 8.66 -1.48 -10.98
C VAL A 95 8.20 -2.48 -12.05
N LEU A 96 6.95 -2.93 -12.00
CA LEU A 96 6.40 -3.86 -13.00
C LEU A 96 6.43 -3.28 -14.42
N VAL A 97 6.10 -2.00 -14.57
CA VAL A 97 6.17 -1.31 -15.86
C VAL A 97 7.63 -1.18 -16.33
N ALA A 98 8.56 -0.80 -15.44
CA ALA A 98 9.98 -0.71 -15.78
C ALA A 98 10.55 -2.07 -16.22
N GLU A 99 10.26 -3.14 -15.49
CA GLU A 99 10.67 -4.50 -15.85
C GLU A 99 10.06 -4.97 -17.19
N TYR A 100 8.83 -4.58 -17.50
CA TYR A 100 8.20 -4.89 -18.78
C TYR A 100 8.98 -4.30 -19.97
N PHE A 101 9.45 -3.06 -19.83
CA PHE A 101 10.22 -2.40 -20.88
C PHE A 101 11.68 -2.85 -20.95
N ASP A 102 12.28 -3.25 -19.84
CA ASP A 102 13.67 -3.74 -19.81
C ASP A 102 13.81 -5.16 -20.41
N ARG A 103 12.76 -5.98 -20.33
CA ARG A 103 12.73 -7.35 -20.89
C ARG A 103 12.43 -7.41 -22.39
N ARG A 104 12.28 -6.27 -23.07
CA ARG A 104 11.85 -6.17 -24.47
C ARG A 104 12.88 -5.46 -25.33
#